data_AF-A0A1A6GCH7-F1
#
_entry.id   AF-A0A1A6GCH7-F1
#
_cell.length_a   1.000
_cell.length_b   1.000
_cell.length_c   1.000
_cell.angle_alpha   90.00
_cell.angle_beta   90.00
_cell.angle_gamma   90.00
#
_symmetry.space_group_name_H-M   'P 1'
#
loop_
_entity.id
_entity.type
_entity.pdbx_description
1 polymer ?
#
loop_
_entity_poly.entity_id
_entity_poly.type
_entity_poly.pdbx_seq_one_letter_code
_entity_poly.pdbx_strand_id
1 'polypeptide(L)'
;TNQNSDIQIFALAILLSSTFVYNTMNKIDQGAIDRLHKVTELTNLLRTRNSSDLNETEEPAYVSFFPDLVWTLRDFYLSLEINGHAITSDEYLENSLKLKQGSDERTQAFNLPRQCIQNFFPVKKCFVFDSPAHKNKLSQLQTLSIEELSPEFVQELSEFCSHIFTHSKTKTLPGGIQTLLSAKQEEICKKNVEASADRCSTLLESIFKPLEQEAAGGIYAKPGGHNLFLQKMEQLKAQYRQQPGKGTQAEEMLQKYLKAKEPLSNTVLQTDQALTAKEKERKAEQARAEAARAEAQRLEAIRIQEEQRRAEQERLHQEKLRQIEIDRANFLAQQQRIREQRIQACRSCWVPHDP
;
A
#
# COMPACT_ATOMS: atom_id res chain seq x y z
N THR A 1 26.04 -10.60 10.25
CA THR A 1 26.47 -9.49 9.37
C THR A 1 27.42 -10.04 8.33
N ASN A 2 27.16 -9.74 7.06
CA ASN A 2 27.91 -10.30 5.93
C ASN A 2 29.26 -9.58 5.85
N GLN A 3 30.37 -10.21 6.25
CA GLN A 3 31.69 -9.56 6.34
C GLN A 3 32.10 -8.86 5.02
N ASN A 4 31.61 -9.33 3.88
CA ASN A 4 31.85 -8.71 2.57
C ASN A 4 31.13 -7.36 2.39
N SER A 5 29.93 -7.16 2.97
CA SER A 5 29.26 -5.87 2.90
C SER A 5 29.98 -4.80 3.72
N ASP A 6 30.51 -5.19 4.89
CA ASP A 6 31.18 -4.25 5.78
C ASP A 6 32.48 -3.73 5.15
N ILE A 7 33.33 -4.60 4.59
CA ILE A 7 34.57 -4.18 3.92
C ILE A 7 34.26 -3.28 2.69
N GLN A 8 33.18 -3.55 1.96
CA GLN A 8 32.74 -2.70 0.85
C GLN A 8 32.31 -1.31 1.31
N ILE A 9 31.57 -1.20 2.42
CA ILE A 9 31.18 0.09 3.01
C ILE A 9 32.43 0.87 3.43
N PHE A 10 33.38 0.20 4.08
CA PHE A 10 34.66 0.81 4.48
C PHE A 10 35.46 1.31 3.27
N ALA A 11 35.54 0.53 2.19
CA ALA A 11 36.24 0.93 0.98
C ALA A 11 35.58 2.16 0.32
N LEU A 12 34.24 2.19 0.26
CA LEU A 12 33.50 3.35 -0.23
C LEU A 12 33.73 4.59 0.64
N ALA A 13 33.75 4.43 1.97
CA ALA A 13 34.02 5.54 2.90
C ALA A 13 35.39 6.19 2.64
N ILE A 14 36.42 5.38 2.37
CA ILE A 14 37.75 5.88 1.98
C ILE A 14 37.72 6.61 0.64
N LEU A 15 37.07 6.06 -0.38
CA LEU A 15 36.98 6.70 -1.69
C LEU A 15 36.28 8.06 -1.62
N LEU A 16 35.28 8.18 -0.76
CA LEU A 16 34.44 9.37 -0.62
C LEU A 16 35.03 10.45 0.29
N SER A 17 35.96 10.12 1.18
CA SER A 17 36.45 11.05 2.20
C SER A 17 37.73 11.78 1.81
N SER A 18 37.93 13.00 2.30
CA SER A 18 39.24 13.68 2.27
C SER A 18 40.10 13.31 3.47
N THR A 19 39.43 12.95 4.57
CA THR A 19 40.02 12.52 5.82
C THR A 19 39.27 11.27 6.25
N PHE A 20 39.97 10.16 6.40
CA PHE A 20 39.38 8.91 6.84
C PHE A 20 39.69 8.70 8.32
N VAL A 21 38.63 8.71 9.15
CA VAL A 21 38.76 8.48 10.59
C VAL A 21 38.61 6.99 10.87
N TYR A 22 39.70 6.33 11.27
CA TYR A 22 39.68 4.93 11.68
C TYR A 22 39.62 4.84 13.21
N ASN A 23 38.44 4.51 13.72
CA ASN A 23 38.17 4.49 15.16
C ASN A 23 38.24 3.07 15.73
N THR A 24 39.15 2.85 16.68
CA THR A 24 39.32 1.57 17.37
C THR A 24 39.34 1.76 18.89
N MET A 25 39.03 0.71 19.64
CA MET A 25 39.18 0.72 21.10
C MET A 25 40.61 0.35 21.49
N ASN A 26 41.09 0.91 22.59
CA ASN A 26 42.35 0.60 23.24
C ASN A 26 43.58 0.88 22.36
N LYS A 27 44.54 -0.06 22.34
CA LYS A 27 45.80 0.01 21.60
C LYS A 27 45.66 -0.41 20.14
N ILE A 28 46.65 -0.03 19.33
CA ILE A 28 46.80 -0.56 17.97
C ILE A 28 47.32 -1.99 18.06
N ASP A 29 46.47 -2.97 17.77
CA ASP A 29 46.83 -4.38 17.71
C ASP A 29 46.94 -4.88 16.25
N GLN A 30 47.41 -6.12 16.08
CA GLN A 30 47.56 -6.70 14.76
C GLN A 30 46.20 -6.85 14.04
N GLY A 31 45.12 -7.12 14.78
CA GLY A 31 43.79 -7.26 14.19
C GLY A 31 43.27 -5.96 13.59
N ALA A 32 43.55 -4.81 14.21
CA ALA A 32 43.21 -3.50 13.69
C ALA A 32 44.01 -3.17 12.42
N ILE A 33 45.30 -3.49 12.42
CA ILE A 33 46.19 -3.34 11.25
C ILE A 33 45.72 -4.22 10.08
N ASP A 34 45.42 -5.50 10.33
CA ASP A 34 44.97 -6.43 9.29
C ASP A 34 43.62 -6.02 8.69
N ARG A 35 42.69 -5.50 9.52
CA ARG A 35 41.41 -4.97 9.05
C ARG A 35 41.61 -3.76 8.15
N LEU A 36 42.41 -2.78 8.59
CA LEU A 36 42.67 -1.58 7.78
C LEU A 36 43.37 -1.95 6.47
N HIS A 37 44.32 -2.88 6.50
CA HIS A 37 44.98 -3.40 5.30
C HIS A 37 44.01 -4.02 4.30
N LYS A 38 43.10 -4.90 4.73
CA LYS A 38 42.10 -5.50 3.83
C LYS A 38 41.22 -4.45 3.16
N VAL A 39 40.86 -3.40 3.88
CA VAL A 39 40.06 -2.30 3.35
C VAL A 39 40.87 -1.51 2.31
N THR A 40 42.15 -1.21 2.56
CA THR A 40 42.99 -0.50 1.59
C THR A 40 43.24 -1.32 0.33
N GLU A 41 43.44 -2.64 0.45
CA GLU A 41 43.54 -3.55 -0.70
C GLU A 41 42.27 -3.54 -1.56
N LEU A 42 41.08 -3.71 -0.95
CA LEU A 42 39.82 -3.66 -1.69
C LEU A 42 39.62 -2.30 -2.37
N THR A 43 39.98 -1.21 -1.68
CA THR A 43 39.88 0.14 -2.22
C THR A 43 40.78 0.32 -3.46
N ASN A 44 42.00 -0.23 -3.42
CA ASN A 44 42.91 -0.24 -4.56
C ASN A 44 42.36 -1.05 -5.73
N LEU A 45 41.81 -2.25 -5.48
CA LEU A 45 41.22 -3.07 -6.53
C LEU A 45 40.02 -2.38 -7.21
N LEU A 46 39.15 -1.74 -6.42
CA LEU A 46 38.04 -0.96 -6.94
C LEU A 46 38.51 0.25 -7.76
N ARG A 47 39.68 0.81 -7.46
CA ARG A 47 40.27 1.89 -8.25
C ARG A 47 40.88 1.39 -9.57
N THR A 48 41.78 0.39 -9.52
CA THR A 48 42.54 -0.10 -10.68
C THR A 48 41.64 -0.68 -11.77
N ARG A 49 40.56 -1.36 -11.38
CA ARG A 49 39.56 -1.89 -12.34
C ARG A 49 38.83 -0.79 -13.12
N ASN A 50 38.78 0.42 -12.59
CA ASN A 50 38.03 1.54 -13.15
C ASN A 50 38.93 2.60 -13.80
N SER A 51 40.26 2.50 -13.67
CA SER A 51 41.23 3.37 -14.33
C SER A 51 41.72 2.83 -15.68
N SER A 52 41.32 1.61 -16.06
CA SER A 52 41.77 0.94 -17.30
C SER A 52 41.17 1.52 -18.58
N ASP A 53 40.19 2.45 -18.48
CA ASP A 53 39.51 3.09 -19.61
C ASP A 53 40.08 4.48 -19.97
N LEU A 54 41.15 4.94 -19.31
CA LEU A 54 41.75 6.25 -19.58
C LEU A 54 43.23 6.08 -19.94
N ASN A 55 43.56 6.54 -21.16
CA ASN A 55 44.86 6.42 -21.82
C ASN A 55 46.06 6.61 -20.88
N GLU A 56 47.01 5.69 -21.03
CA GLU A 56 48.34 5.69 -20.40
C GLU A 56 49.18 6.89 -20.84
N THR A 57 48.98 8.07 -20.27
CA THR A 57 50.06 9.06 -20.18
C THR A 57 49.77 10.07 -19.08
N GLU A 58 50.51 9.97 -17.97
CA GLU A 58 50.82 10.98 -16.94
C GLU A 58 50.71 10.41 -15.50
N GLU A 59 51.81 9.87 -14.97
CA GLU A 59 52.05 9.87 -13.52
C GLU A 59 52.58 11.27 -13.15
N PRO A 60 51.79 12.07 -12.39
CA PRO A 60 51.99 12.13 -10.94
C PRO A 60 50.69 12.32 -10.14
N ALA A 61 49.51 11.96 -10.69
CA ALA A 61 48.22 12.09 -9.99
C ALA A 61 47.96 11.00 -8.92
N TYR A 62 48.93 10.12 -8.66
CA TYR A 62 48.75 8.94 -7.82
C TYR A 62 48.54 9.26 -6.32
N VAL A 63 49.03 10.41 -5.85
CA VAL A 63 49.02 10.78 -4.42
C VAL A 63 47.87 11.73 -4.05
N SER A 64 47.26 12.43 -5.02
CA SER A 64 46.32 13.53 -4.73
C SER A 64 44.91 13.08 -4.33
N PHE A 65 44.67 11.76 -4.22
CA PHE A 65 43.32 11.22 -4.00
C PHE A 65 43.14 10.46 -2.69
N PHE A 66 44.22 9.96 -2.10
CA PHE A 66 44.11 9.21 -0.85
C PHE A 66 43.75 10.15 0.29
N PRO A 67 42.75 9.81 1.12
CA PRO A 67 42.44 10.63 2.27
C PRO A 67 43.61 10.66 3.24
N ASP A 68 43.67 11.72 4.04
CA ASP A 68 44.53 11.74 5.22
C ASP A 68 43.95 10.74 6.26
N LEU A 69 44.78 9.91 6.88
CA LEU A 69 44.32 8.97 7.91
C LEU A 69 44.33 9.64 9.27
N VAL A 70 43.21 9.61 9.98
CA VAL A 70 43.14 9.96 11.40
C VAL A 70 42.76 8.71 12.18
N TRP A 71 43.68 8.18 12.99
CA TRP A 71 43.42 7.01 13.81
C TRP A 71 43.02 7.45 15.22
N THR A 72 41.79 7.13 15.62
CA THR A 72 41.27 7.47 16.96
C THR A 72 41.25 6.22 17.84
N LEU A 73 41.90 6.31 19.00
CA LEU A 73 42.04 5.23 19.98
C LEU A 73 41.18 5.55 21.21
N ARG A 74 40.06 4.86 21.36
CA ARG A 74 39.08 5.08 22.42
C ARG A 74 39.41 4.27 23.66
N ASP A 75 39.15 4.82 24.84
CA ASP A 75 39.44 4.18 26.14
C ASP A 75 40.92 3.73 26.20
N PHE A 76 41.83 4.62 25.79
CA PHE A 76 43.26 4.33 25.76
C PHE A 76 43.80 4.17 27.19
N TYR A 77 44.57 3.12 27.44
CA TYR A 77 45.03 2.78 28.81
C TYR A 77 46.55 2.66 28.94
N LEU A 78 47.30 2.84 27.85
CA LEU A 78 48.76 2.75 27.88
C LEU A 78 49.35 4.12 28.19
N SER A 79 50.42 4.16 28.98
CA SER A 79 51.26 5.35 29.06
C SER A 79 51.97 5.56 27.72
N LEU A 80 51.89 6.77 27.18
CA LEU A 80 52.61 7.16 25.96
C LEU A 80 54.09 7.42 26.29
N GLU A 81 54.83 6.35 26.59
CA GLU A 81 56.24 6.41 26.94
C GLU A 81 57.03 5.28 26.25
N ILE A 82 58.24 5.61 25.77
CA ILE A 82 59.21 4.63 25.24
C ILE A 82 60.55 4.88 25.92
N ASN A 83 61.12 3.83 26.54
CA ASN A 83 62.39 3.90 27.27
C ASN A 83 62.41 5.05 28.30
N GLY A 84 61.29 5.29 29.00
CA GLY A 84 61.15 6.34 30.01
C GLY A 84 61.00 7.77 29.46
N HIS A 85 60.91 7.94 28.14
CA HIS A 85 60.66 9.24 27.51
C HIS A 85 59.21 9.31 27.03
N ALA A 86 58.52 10.40 27.38
CA ALA A 86 57.17 10.67 26.88
C ALA A 86 57.19 10.82 25.35
N ILE A 87 56.20 10.23 24.70
CA ILE A 87 55.96 10.33 23.26
C ILE A 87 54.57 10.90 23.00
N THR A 88 54.38 11.44 21.82
CA THR A 88 53.06 11.87 21.33
C THR A 88 52.23 10.69 20.82
N SER A 89 50.92 10.88 20.67
CA SER A 89 50.05 9.90 20.01
C SER A 89 50.47 9.62 18.56
N ASP A 90 50.99 10.63 17.85
CA ASP A 90 51.49 10.49 16.49
C ASP A 90 52.74 9.60 16.44
N GLU A 91 53.71 9.83 17.33
CA GLU A 91 54.90 8.97 17.48
C GLU A 91 54.50 7.54 17.87
N TYR A 92 53.45 7.36 18.68
CA TYR A 92 52.91 6.04 19.00
C TYR A 92 52.37 5.32 17.75
N LEU A 93 51.65 6.03 16.87
CA LEU A 93 51.16 5.49 15.61
C LEU A 93 52.32 5.14 14.66
N GLU A 94 53.31 6.02 14.52
CA GLU A 94 54.50 5.78 13.69
C GLU A 94 55.26 4.53 14.17
N ASN A 95 55.47 4.40 15.47
CA ASN A 95 56.11 3.23 16.06
C ASN A 95 55.27 1.95 15.86
N SER A 96 53.95 2.03 15.92
CA SER A 96 53.05 0.90 15.69
C SER A 96 53.08 0.39 14.24
N LEU A 97 53.33 1.31 13.30
CA LEU A 97 53.47 1.01 11.87
C LEU A 97 54.92 0.71 11.46
N LYS A 98 55.91 0.84 12.35
CA LYS A 98 57.32 0.64 12.05
C LYS A 98 57.60 -0.78 11.53
N LEU A 99 58.33 -0.86 10.42
CA LEU A 99 58.73 -2.12 9.82
C LEU A 99 59.87 -2.76 10.60
N LYS A 100 59.87 -4.09 10.65
CA LYS A 100 60.96 -4.89 11.24
C LYS A 100 62.01 -5.20 10.18
N GLN A 101 63.27 -5.27 10.59
CA GLN A 101 64.34 -5.77 9.74
C GLN A 101 64.34 -7.29 9.71
N GLY A 102 64.63 -7.86 8.55
CA GLY A 102 64.61 -9.30 8.29
C GLY A 102 63.90 -9.62 6.98
N SER A 103 64.23 -10.76 6.39
CA SER A 103 63.65 -11.24 5.13
C SER A 103 62.89 -12.56 5.29
N ASP A 104 62.77 -13.08 6.51
CA ASP A 104 62.01 -14.30 6.79
C ASP A 104 60.50 -14.08 6.58
N GLU A 105 59.78 -15.17 6.31
CA GLU A 105 58.35 -15.14 5.98
C GLU A 105 57.50 -14.46 7.07
N ARG A 106 57.87 -14.64 8.34
CA ARG A 106 57.13 -14.04 9.46
C ARG A 106 57.33 -12.52 9.52
N THR A 107 58.54 -12.06 9.25
CA THR A 107 58.85 -10.63 9.12
C THR A 107 58.14 -10.02 7.92
N GLN A 108 58.09 -10.71 6.78
CA GLN A 108 57.34 -10.25 5.61
C GLN A 108 55.83 -10.14 5.91
N ALA A 109 55.22 -11.15 6.53
CA ALA A 109 53.81 -11.13 6.91
C ALA A 109 53.47 -10.00 7.91
N PHE A 110 54.40 -9.66 8.81
CA PHE A 110 54.25 -8.53 9.72
C PHE A 110 54.38 -7.16 9.01
N ASN A 111 55.32 -7.06 8.07
CA ASN A 111 55.64 -5.80 7.38
C ASN A 111 54.63 -5.44 6.29
N LEU A 112 54.10 -6.42 5.54
CA LEU A 112 53.21 -6.19 4.41
C LEU A 112 52.02 -5.27 4.74
N PRO A 113 51.16 -5.55 5.75
CA PRO A 113 50.01 -4.70 6.01
C PRO A 113 50.41 -3.29 6.47
N ARG A 114 51.52 -3.16 7.21
CA ARG A 114 52.06 -1.87 7.66
C ARG A 114 52.57 -1.04 6.49
N GLN A 115 53.30 -1.66 5.58
CA GLN A 115 53.81 -1.02 4.38
C GLN A 115 52.66 -0.56 3.48
N CYS A 116 51.64 -1.39 3.28
CA CYS A 116 50.44 -1.01 2.53
C CYS A 116 49.72 0.19 3.14
N ILE A 117 49.52 0.22 4.46
CA ILE A 117 48.90 1.37 5.15
C ILE A 117 49.75 2.62 5.00
N GLN A 118 51.07 2.53 5.21
CA GLN A 118 51.98 3.67 5.09
C GLN A 118 51.98 4.28 3.69
N ASN A 119 51.94 3.42 2.66
CA ASN A 119 51.91 3.84 1.26
C ASN A 119 50.55 4.39 0.84
N PHE A 120 49.46 3.81 1.36
CA PHE A 120 48.10 4.18 0.98
C PHE A 120 47.69 5.53 1.59
N PHE A 121 48.03 5.79 2.85
CA PHE A 121 47.69 7.04 3.53
C PHE A 121 48.94 7.89 3.69
N PRO A 122 49.21 8.89 2.84
CA PRO A 122 50.46 9.66 2.92
C PRO A 122 50.55 10.44 4.24
N VAL A 123 49.47 11.11 4.63
CA VAL A 123 49.34 11.81 5.90
C VAL A 123 48.62 10.92 6.90
N LYS A 124 49.17 10.85 8.12
CA LYS A 124 48.66 10.05 9.23
C LYS A 124 48.69 10.90 10.49
N LYS A 125 47.61 10.89 11.26
CA LYS A 125 47.45 11.58 12.54
C LYS A 125 46.82 10.61 13.54
N CYS A 126 47.18 10.70 14.81
CA CYS A 126 46.63 9.87 15.86
C CYS A 126 46.07 10.72 17.00
N PHE A 127 44.90 10.34 17.49
CA PHE A 127 44.32 10.88 18.72
C PHE A 127 44.00 9.72 19.67
N VAL A 128 44.37 9.89 20.93
CA VAL A 128 43.96 9.00 22.01
C VAL A 128 42.84 9.69 22.78
N PHE A 129 41.91 8.90 23.29
CA PHE A 129 40.81 9.37 24.11
C PHE A 129 40.73 8.53 25.37
N ASP A 130 40.73 9.19 26.51
CA ASP A 130 40.39 8.57 27.78
C ASP A 130 38.90 8.20 27.82
N SER A 131 38.51 7.40 28.83
CA SER A 131 37.11 7.04 29.02
C SER A 131 36.30 8.31 29.27
N PRO A 132 35.23 8.58 28.49
CA PRO A 132 34.56 9.88 28.50
C PRO A 132 33.84 10.19 29.81
N ALA A 133 33.46 9.15 30.56
CA ALA A 133 32.92 9.26 31.90
C ALA A 133 33.24 7.98 32.69
N HIS A 134 32.90 7.96 33.99
CA HIS A 134 32.98 6.76 34.80
C HIS A 134 32.06 5.65 34.26
N LYS A 135 32.47 4.39 34.40
CA LYS A 135 31.81 3.21 33.77
C LYS A 135 30.30 3.11 34.04
N ASN A 136 29.84 3.52 35.21
CA ASN A 136 28.42 3.49 35.59
C ASN A 136 27.55 4.54 34.85
N LYS A 137 28.14 5.54 34.21
CA LYS A 137 27.44 6.57 33.44
C LYS A 137 27.50 6.37 31.92
N LEU A 138 28.36 5.47 31.42
CA LEU A 138 28.59 5.28 29.98
C LEU A 138 27.33 4.87 29.19
N SER A 139 26.39 4.15 29.81
CA SER A 139 25.11 3.80 29.15
C SER A 139 24.20 5.01 28.92
N GLN A 140 24.45 6.12 29.60
CA GLN A 140 23.71 7.38 29.52
C GLN A 140 24.54 8.49 28.88
N LEU A 141 25.65 8.15 28.19
CA LEU A 141 26.61 9.12 27.67
C LEU A 141 25.96 10.21 26.79
N GLN A 142 24.90 9.88 26.06
CA GLN A 142 24.17 10.82 25.20
C GLN A 142 23.38 11.89 25.97
N THR A 143 23.08 11.66 27.25
CA THR A 143 22.29 12.58 28.10
C THR A 143 23.14 13.33 29.13
N LEU A 144 24.42 12.98 29.27
CA LEU A 144 25.33 13.66 30.17
C LEU A 144 25.63 15.07 29.66
N SER A 145 25.74 16.04 30.58
CA SER A 145 26.25 17.36 30.24
C SER A 145 27.77 17.34 30.09
N ILE A 146 28.34 18.37 29.45
CA ILE A 146 29.80 18.45 29.21
C ILE A 146 30.56 18.47 30.55
N GLU A 147 29.99 19.07 31.59
CA GLU A 147 30.56 19.15 32.93
C GLU A 147 30.59 17.79 33.65
N GLU A 148 29.81 16.81 33.18
CA GLU A 148 29.80 15.45 33.72
C GLU A 148 30.80 14.50 33.04
N LEU A 149 31.44 14.96 31.96
CA LEU A 149 32.47 14.22 31.25
C LEU A 149 33.84 14.44 31.91
N SER A 150 34.79 13.53 31.64
CA SER A 150 36.18 13.74 32.03
C SER A 150 36.73 15.02 31.35
N PRO A 151 37.35 15.94 32.12
CA PRO A 151 37.97 17.14 31.55
C PRO A 151 39.03 16.81 30.49
N GLU A 152 39.80 15.76 30.71
CA GLU A 152 40.82 15.25 29.79
C GLU A 152 40.18 14.83 28.46
N PHE A 153 39.13 14.01 28.52
CA PHE A 153 38.38 13.59 27.33
C PHE A 153 37.79 14.77 26.56
N VAL A 154 37.24 15.78 27.25
CA VAL A 154 36.67 16.98 26.62
C VAL A 154 37.76 17.77 25.90
N GLN A 155 38.94 17.90 26.51
CA GLN A 155 40.09 18.56 25.88
C GLN A 155 40.55 17.78 24.63
N GLU A 156 40.75 16.48 24.73
CA GLU A 156 41.16 15.61 23.62
C GLU A 156 40.16 15.67 22.46
N LEU A 157 38.86 15.66 22.77
CA LEU A 157 37.79 15.79 21.77
C LEU A 157 37.81 17.17 21.10
N SER A 158 38.06 18.23 21.85
CA SER A 158 38.20 19.59 21.31
C SER A 158 39.40 19.68 20.35
N GLU A 159 40.55 19.11 20.73
CA GLU A 159 41.76 19.07 19.89
C GLU A 159 41.53 18.26 18.61
N PHE A 160 40.88 17.10 18.71
CA PHE A 160 40.47 16.30 17.55
C PHE A 160 39.55 17.08 16.62
N CYS A 161 38.46 17.66 17.13
CA CYS A 161 37.51 18.44 16.34
C CYS A 161 38.20 19.63 15.65
N SER A 162 39.03 20.38 16.41
CA SER A 162 39.81 21.49 15.89
C SER A 162 40.71 21.05 14.74
N HIS A 163 41.43 19.94 14.89
CA HIS A 163 42.27 19.38 13.83
C HIS A 163 41.46 19.01 12.59
N ILE A 164 40.33 18.30 12.75
CA ILE A 164 39.47 17.91 11.63
C ILE A 164 38.97 19.15 10.88
N PHE A 165 38.49 20.19 11.57
CA PHE A 165 37.97 21.40 10.94
C PHE A 165 39.04 22.25 10.25
N THR A 166 40.28 22.20 10.72
CA THR A 166 41.37 23.03 10.20
C THR A 166 42.21 22.35 9.13
N HIS A 167 42.41 21.03 9.22
CA HIS A 167 43.32 20.28 8.36
C HIS A 167 42.61 19.41 7.30
N SER A 168 41.31 19.13 7.45
CA SER A 168 40.58 18.36 6.44
C SER A 168 40.40 19.19 5.16
N LYS A 169 40.92 18.66 4.06
CA LYS A 169 40.87 19.33 2.76
C LYS A 169 39.49 19.16 2.12
N THR A 170 39.08 20.11 1.29
CA THR A 170 37.94 19.91 0.39
C THR A 170 38.18 18.69 -0.50
N LYS A 171 37.23 17.75 -0.55
CA LYS A 171 37.40 16.54 -1.37
C LYS A 171 37.52 16.94 -2.83
N THR A 172 38.58 16.46 -3.47
CA THR A 172 38.72 16.54 -4.92
C THR A 172 38.56 15.13 -5.48
N LEU A 173 37.59 14.96 -6.38
CA LEU A 173 37.36 13.70 -7.09
C LEU A 173 37.95 13.83 -8.49
N PRO A 174 38.88 12.95 -8.90
CA PRO A 174 39.19 12.74 -10.31
C PRO A 174 37.89 12.38 -11.05
N GLY A 175 37.74 12.84 -12.30
CA GLY A 175 36.52 12.63 -13.09
C GLY A 175 36.03 11.18 -13.11
N GLY A 176 36.93 10.20 -13.12
CA GLY A 176 36.58 8.77 -13.09
C GLY A 176 35.81 8.30 -11.84
N ILE A 177 36.04 8.93 -10.67
CA ILE A 177 35.37 8.53 -9.43
C ILE A 177 33.98 9.16 -9.31
N GLN A 178 33.81 10.38 -9.83
CA GLN A 178 32.49 10.97 -10.01
C GLN A 178 31.62 10.08 -10.92
N THR A 179 32.16 9.59 -12.04
CA THR A 179 31.48 8.66 -12.94
C THR A 179 31.11 7.34 -12.24
N LEU A 180 32.01 6.79 -11.42
CA LEU A 180 31.74 5.57 -10.65
C LEU A 180 30.58 5.73 -9.67
N LEU A 181 30.54 6.84 -8.94
CA LEU A 181 29.48 7.10 -7.97
C LEU A 181 28.13 7.30 -8.67
N SER A 182 28.11 8.04 -9.77
CA SER A 182 26.92 8.20 -10.60
C SER A 182 26.45 6.85 -11.17
N ALA A 183 27.36 6.02 -11.68
CA ALA A 183 27.03 4.70 -12.21
C ALA A 183 26.51 3.74 -11.10
N LYS A 184 27.10 3.79 -9.90
CA LYS A 184 26.61 2.99 -8.76
C LYS A 184 25.26 3.48 -8.24
N GLN A 185 25.04 4.79 -8.21
CA GLN A 185 23.74 5.35 -7.90
C GLN A 185 22.69 4.89 -8.91
N GLU A 186 23.00 4.94 -10.21
CA GLU A 186 22.12 4.47 -11.27
C GLU A 186 21.80 2.97 -11.13
N GLU A 187 22.80 2.13 -10.83
CA GLU A 187 22.61 0.70 -10.56
C GLU A 187 21.66 0.45 -9.37
N ILE A 188 21.84 1.19 -8.28
CA ILE A 188 20.99 1.09 -7.08
C ILE A 188 19.56 1.57 -7.40
N CYS A 189 19.42 2.69 -8.11
CA CYS A 189 18.14 3.20 -8.56
C CYS A 189 17.40 2.18 -9.43
N LYS A 190 18.10 1.55 -10.38
CA LYS A 190 17.55 0.50 -11.24
C LYS A 190 17.06 -0.70 -10.43
N LYS A 191 17.89 -1.23 -9.53
CA LYS A 191 17.52 -2.35 -8.65
C LYS A 191 16.35 -2.01 -7.74
N ASN A 192 16.27 -0.77 -7.24
CA ASN A 192 15.17 -0.31 -6.41
C ASN A 192 13.85 -0.21 -7.21
N VAL A 193 13.91 0.27 -8.45
CA VAL A 193 12.76 0.30 -9.37
C VAL A 193 12.28 -1.12 -9.67
N GLU A 194 13.19 -2.04 -10.03
CA GLU A 194 12.86 -3.45 -10.31
C GLU A 194 12.21 -4.14 -9.08
N ALA A 195 12.84 -4.04 -7.91
CA ALA A 195 12.31 -4.64 -6.67
C ALA A 195 10.95 -4.03 -6.27
N SER A 196 10.76 -2.74 -6.50
CA SER A 196 9.49 -2.06 -6.27
C SER A 196 8.41 -2.56 -7.23
N ALA A 197 8.73 -2.72 -8.52
CA ALA A 197 7.80 -3.24 -9.52
C ALA A 197 7.38 -4.68 -9.22
N ASP A 198 8.32 -5.58 -8.91
CA ASP A 198 8.06 -6.98 -8.58
C ASP A 198 7.13 -7.13 -7.37
N ARG A 199 7.41 -6.35 -6.31
CA ARG A 199 6.57 -6.33 -5.12
C ARG A 199 5.17 -5.81 -5.42
N CYS A 200 5.06 -4.74 -6.21
CA CYS A 200 3.76 -4.18 -6.60
C CYS A 200 2.96 -5.18 -7.45
N SER A 201 3.60 -5.87 -8.40
CA SER A 201 2.94 -6.90 -9.22
C SER A 201 2.35 -8.01 -8.35
N THR A 202 3.14 -8.53 -7.40
CA THR A 202 2.70 -9.58 -6.47
C THR A 202 1.52 -9.12 -5.59
N LEU A 203 1.57 -7.89 -5.10
CA LEU A 203 0.48 -7.31 -4.32
C LEU A 203 -0.79 -7.09 -5.15
N LEU A 204 -0.67 -6.61 -6.39
CA LEU A 204 -1.81 -6.40 -7.27
C LEU A 204 -2.50 -7.72 -7.60
N GLU A 205 -1.73 -8.76 -7.94
CA GLU A 205 -2.27 -10.10 -8.16
C GLU A 205 -2.99 -10.64 -6.92
N SER A 206 -2.35 -10.61 -5.75
CA SER A 206 -2.97 -11.14 -4.54
C SER A 206 -4.23 -10.38 -4.10
N ILE A 207 -4.24 -9.04 -4.17
CA ILE A 207 -5.34 -8.21 -3.70
C ILE A 207 -6.53 -8.26 -4.66
N PHE A 208 -6.30 -8.25 -5.97
CA PHE A 208 -7.37 -8.13 -6.96
C PHE A 208 -7.83 -9.46 -7.56
N LYS A 209 -7.09 -10.56 -7.40
CA LYS A 209 -7.52 -11.90 -7.86
C LYS A 209 -8.94 -12.30 -7.41
N PRO A 210 -9.39 -12.02 -6.17
CA PRO A 210 -10.77 -12.29 -5.78
C PRO A 210 -11.80 -11.55 -6.66
N LEU A 211 -11.56 -10.28 -7.00
CA LEU A 211 -12.46 -9.51 -7.86
C LEU A 211 -12.63 -10.15 -9.24
N GLU A 212 -11.53 -10.64 -9.82
CA GLU A 212 -11.54 -11.30 -11.13
C GLU A 212 -12.35 -12.60 -11.09
N GLN A 213 -12.20 -13.37 -10.00
CA GLN A 213 -12.95 -14.60 -9.78
C GLN A 213 -14.44 -14.33 -9.55
N GLU A 214 -14.77 -13.30 -8.77
CA GLU A 214 -16.16 -12.88 -8.53
C GLU A 214 -16.84 -12.43 -9.83
N ALA A 215 -16.11 -11.70 -10.68
CA ALA A 215 -16.59 -11.27 -11.99
C ALA A 215 -16.79 -12.45 -12.97
N ALA A 216 -15.81 -13.35 -13.05
CA ALA A 216 -15.93 -14.57 -13.86
C ALA A 216 -17.05 -15.50 -13.36
N GLY A 217 -17.28 -15.55 -12.04
CA GLY A 217 -18.37 -16.29 -11.41
C GLY A 217 -19.75 -15.66 -11.57
N GLY A 218 -19.87 -14.52 -12.26
CA GLY A 218 -21.15 -13.87 -12.53
C GLY A 218 -21.78 -13.17 -11.33
N ILE A 219 -21.04 -12.90 -10.25
CA ILE A 219 -21.58 -12.24 -9.04
C ILE A 219 -22.15 -10.85 -9.35
N TYR A 220 -21.55 -10.17 -10.33
CA TYR A 220 -21.97 -8.85 -10.81
C TYR A 220 -22.99 -8.92 -11.96
N ALA A 221 -23.40 -10.10 -12.44
CA ALA A 221 -24.38 -10.27 -13.51
C ALA A 221 -25.81 -10.15 -12.98
N LYS A 222 -26.15 -8.97 -12.45
CA LYS A 222 -27.48 -8.62 -11.92
C LYS A 222 -27.76 -7.13 -12.08
N PRO A 223 -29.03 -6.70 -12.02
CA PRO A 223 -29.38 -5.28 -12.05
C PRO A 223 -28.65 -4.48 -10.96
N GLY A 224 -27.98 -3.39 -11.35
CA GLY A 224 -27.11 -2.58 -10.48
C GLY A 224 -25.75 -3.21 -10.14
N GLY A 225 -25.38 -4.31 -10.80
CA GLY A 225 -24.14 -5.05 -10.56
C GLY A 225 -22.86 -4.26 -10.87
N HIS A 226 -22.88 -3.33 -11.82
CA HIS A 226 -21.72 -2.51 -12.15
C HIS A 226 -21.34 -1.55 -11.02
N ASN A 227 -22.32 -0.98 -10.33
CA ASN A 227 -22.06 -0.14 -9.16
C ASN A 227 -21.39 -0.94 -8.03
N LEU A 228 -21.82 -2.18 -7.81
CA LEU A 228 -21.18 -3.07 -6.82
C LEU A 228 -19.73 -3.40 -7.22
N PHE A 229 -19.47 -3.62 -8.51
CA PHE A 229 -18.13 -3.84 -9.03
C PHE A 229 -17.23 -2.62 -8.80
N LEU A 230 -17.71 -1.40 -9.08
CA LEU A 230 -16.96 -0.17 -8.84
C LEU A 230 -16.65 0.05 -7.35
N GLN A 231 -17.62 -0.22 -6.47
CA GLN A 231 -17.42 -0.09 -5.03
C GLN A 231 -16.34 -1.06 -4.53
N LYS A 232 -16.40 -2.32 -4.96
CA LYS A 232 -15.37 -3.33 -4.62
C LYS A 232 -14.00 -2.92 -5.16
N MET A 233 -13.95 -2.40 -6.40
CA MET A 233 -12.72 -1.91 -7.02
C MET A 233 -12.07 -0.79 -6.18
N GLU A 234 -12.83 0.20 -5.71
CA GLU A 234 -12.31 1.28 -4.86
C GLU A 234 -11.80 0.77 -3.50
N GLN A 235 -12.50 -0.19 -2.89
CA GLN A 235 -12.03 -0.82 -1.64
C GLN A 235 -10.66 -1.49 -1.82
N LEU A 236 -10.48 -2.22 -2.93
CA LEU A 236 -9.22 -2.91 -3.22
C LEU A 236 -8.09 -1.93 -3.54
N LYS A 237 -8.37 -0.81 -4.24
CA LYS A 237 -7.39 0.28 -4.43
C LYS A 237 -6.92 0.84 -3.08
N ALA A 238 -7.85 1.09 -2.16
CA ALA A 238 -7.52 1.57 -0.82
C ALA A 238 -6.64 0.55 -0.06
N GLN A 239 -7.01 -0.73 -0.11
CA GLN A 239 -6.24 -1.81 0.51
C GLN A 239 -4.81 -1.90 -0.04
N TYR A 240 -4.63 -1.79 -1.36
CA TYR A 240 -3.31 -1.74 -1.98
C TYR A 240 -2.49 -0.53 -1.52
N ARG A 241 -3.10 0.67 -1.48
CA ARG A 241 -2.43 1.89 -1.04
C ARG A 241 -1.98 1.84 0.41
N GLN A 242 -2.69 1.14 1.28
CA GLN A 242 -2.33 0.95 2.69
C GLN A 242 -1.16 -0.03 2.91
N GLN A 243 -0.80 -0.88 1.93
CA GLN A 243 0.30 -1.84 2.10
C GLN A 243 1.66 -1.13 2.25
N PRO A 244 2.46 -1.42 3.30
CA PRO A 244 3.77 -0.80 3.45
C PRO A 244 4.79 -1.32 2.42
N GLY A 245 5.85 -0.53 2.19
CA GLY A 245 7.07 -0.97 1.51
C GLY A 245 6.98 -1.23 -0.01
N LYS A 246 5.94 -0.74 -0.69
CA LYS A 246 5.77 -0.91 -2.15
C LYS A 246 6.90 -0.29 -2.99
N GLY A 247 7.57 0.74 -2.48
CA GLY A 247 8.63 1.45 -3.17
C GLY A 247 8.11 2.50 -4.16
N THR A 248 9.00 2.97 -5.05
CA THR A 248 8.77 4.11 -5.94
C THR A 248 7.79 3.83 -7.08
N GLN A 249 7.57 2.56 -7.45
CA GLN A 249 6.73 2.16 -8.60
C GLN A 249 5.26 1.94 -8.24
N ALA A 250 4.85 2.24 -6.99
CA ALA A 250 3.54 1.89 -6.46
C ALA A 250 2.34 2.41 -7.28
N GLU A 251 2.33 3.71 -7.64
CA GLU A 251 1.20 4.31 -8.34
C GLU A 251 1.19 3.99 -9.84
N GLU A 252 2.37 3.94 -10.47
CA GLU A 252 2.53 3.59 -11.88
C GLU A 252 2.01 2.16 -12.17
N MET A 253 2.42 1.20 -11.33
CA MET A 253 1.99 -0.20 -11.46
C MET A 253 0.48 -0.34 -11.24
N LEU A 254 -0.09 0.38 -10.28
CA LEU A 254 -1.54 0.40 -10.05
C LEU A 254 -2.28 0.96 -11.27
N GLN A 255 -1.84 2.09 -11.82
CA GLN A 255 -2.47 2.68 -13.00
C GLN A 255 -2.42 1.75 -14.22
N LYS A 256 -1.27 1.11 -14.46
CA LYS A 256 -1.10 0.14 -15.55
C LYS A 256 -2.06 -1.05 -15.39
N TYR A 257 -2.18 -1.57 -14.18
CA TYR A 257 -3.12 -2.64 -13.85
C TYR A 257 -4.58 -2.22 -14.08
N LEU A 258 -4.98 -1.05 -13.58
CA LEU A 258 -6.36 -0.56 -13.73
C LEU A 258 -6.75 -0.36 -15.21
N LYS A 259 -5.84 0.20 -16.02
CA LYS A 259 -6.03 0.30 -17.48
C LYS A 259 -6.21 -1.08 -18.12
N ALA A 260 -5.42 -2.08 -17.72
CA ALA A 260 -5.56 -3.44 -18.25
C ALA A 260 -6.90 -4.11 -17.88
N LYS A 261 -7.58 -3.66 -16.81
CA LYS A 261 -8.89 -4.19 -16.37
C LYS A 261 -10.10 -3.40 -16.87
N GLU A 262 -9.89 -2.34 -17.65
CA GLU A 262 -10.96 -1.53 -18.24
C GLU A 262 -11.93 -2.34 -19.13
N PRO A 263 -11.47 -3.28 -19.98
CA PRO A 263 -12.39 -4.14 -20.75
C PRO A 263 -13.30 -5.01 -19.89
N LEU A 264 -12.82 -5.48 -18.74
CA LEU A 264 -13.62 -6.26 -17.79
C LEU A 264 -14.72 -5.40 -17.18
N SER A 265 -14.40 -4.18 -16.74
CA SER A 265 -15.38 -3.21 -16.23
C SER A 265 -16.48 -2.91 -17.26
N ASN A 266 -16.09 -2.71 -18.52
CA ASN A 266 -17.04 -2.45 -19.62
C ASN A 266 -17.98 -3.64 -19.87
N THR A 267 -17.47 -4.88 -19.77
CA THR A 267 -18.28 -6.09 -19.91
C THR A 267 -19.34 -6.21 -18.81
N VAL A 268 -18.94 -5.91 -17.57
CA VAL A 268 -19.87 -5.89 -16.42
C VAL A 268 -20.94 -4.80 -16.62
N LEU A 269 -20.55 -3.61 -17.08
CA LEU A 269 -21.47 -2.51 -17.36
C LEU A 269 -22.52 -2.88 -18.41
N GLN A 270 -22.09 -3.45 -19.54
CA GLN A 270 -23.01 -3.86 -20.61
C GLN A 270 -24.00 -4.92 -20.13
N THR A 271 -23.51 -5.89 -19.35
CA THR A 271 -24.35 -6.95 -18.76
C THR A 271 -25.38 -6.36 -17.80
N ASP A 272 -24.98 -5.47 -16.90
CA ASP A 272 -25.87 -4.77 -15.97
C ASP A 272 -26.96 -3.98 -16.72
N GLN A 273 -26.58 -3.16 -17.71
CA GLN A 273 -27.52 -2.37 -18.49
C GLN A 273 -28.58 -3.26 -19.17
N ALA A 274 -28.15 -4.38 -19.77
CA ALA A 274 -29.06 -5.32 -20.42
C ALA A 274 -30.03 -5.99 -19.43
N LEU A 275 -29.53 -6.43 -18.26
CA LEU A 275 -30.35 -7.07 -17.24
C LEU A 275 -31.31 -6.08 -16.57
N THR A 276 -30.85 -4.87 -16.29
CA THR A 276 -31.65 -3.77 -15.74
C THR A 276 -32.76 -3.36 -16.71
N ALA A 277 -32.49 -3.29 -18.01
CA ALA A 277 -33.50 -3.02 -19.03
C ALA A 277 -34.57 -4.14 -19.06
N LYS A 278 -34.13 -5.41 -19.11
CA LYS A 278 -35.05 -6.56 -19.08
C LYS A 278 -35.91 -6.62 -17.81
N GLU A 279 -35.35 -6.27 -16.65
CA GLU A 279 -36.13 -6.23 -15.41
C GLU A 279 -37.22 -5.15 -15.46
N LYS A 280 -36.92 -3.96 -16.00
CA LYS A 280 -37.89 -2.88 -16.18
C LYS A 280 -39.00 -3.28 -17.15
N GLU A 281 -38.66 -3.90 -18.28
CA GLU A 281 -39.64 -4.41 -19.24
C GLU A 281 -40.55 -5.45 -18.60
N ARG A 282 -39.99 -6.44 -17.90
CA ARG A 282 -40.77 -7.48 -17.21
C ARG A 282 -41.70 -6.90 -16.15
N LYS A 283 -41.25 -5.91 -15.37
CA LYS A 283 -42.10 -5.20 -14.39
C LYS A 283 -43.22 -4.42 -15.07
N ALA A 284 -42.94 -3.74 -16.18
CA ALA A 284 -43.94 -3.01 -16.94
C ALA A 284 -44.99 -3.95 -17.56
N GLU A 285 -44.57 -5.10 -18.08
CA GLU A 285 -45.46 -6.12 -18.62
C GLU A 285 -46.35 -6.73 -17.53
N GLN A 286 -45.77 -7.06 -16.36
CA GLN A 286 -46.55 -7.53 -15.20
C GLN A 286 -47.59 -6.50 -14.76
N ALA A 287 -47.22 -5.22 -14.63
CA ALA A 287 -48.15 -4.17 -14.26
C ALA A 287 -49.29 -4.01 -15.28
N ARG A 288 -48.99 -4.12 -16.58
CA ARG A 288 -50.01 -4.09 -17.64
C ARG A 288 -50.95 -5.29 -17.57
N ALA A 289 -50.41 -6.49 -17.37
CA ALA A 289 -51.20 -7.71 -17.24
C ALA A 289 -52.12 -7.68 -16.00
N GLU A 290 -51.62 -7.15 -14.88
CA GLU A 290 -52.41 -6.95 -13.67
C GLU A 290 -53.53 -5.92 -13.87
N ALA A 291 -53.23 -4.78 -14.52
CA ALA A 291 -54.23 -3.77 -14.86
C ALA A 291 -55.33 -4.34 -15.79
N ALA A 292 -54.95 -5.10 -16.82
CA ALA A 292 -55.90 -5.74 -17.74
C ALA A 292 -56.78 -6.78 -17.02
N ARG A 293 -56.22 -7.56 -16.09
CA ARG A 293 -56.99 -8.50 -15.26
C ARG A 293 -57.98 -7.78 -14.35
N ALA A 294 -57.55 -6.69 -13.71
CA ALA A 294 -58.42 -5.88 -12.86
C ALA A 294 -59.56 -5.25 -13.66
N GLU A 295 -59.28 -4.75 -14.88
CA GLU A 295 -60.29 -4.22 -15.78
C GLU A 295 -61.28 -5.28 -16.25
N ALA A 296 -60.81 -6.47 -16.65
CA ALA A 296 -61.68 -7.59 -17.04
C ALA A 296 -62.61 -8.03 -15.90
N GLN A 297 -62.09 -8.13 -14.66
CA GLN A 297 -62.89 -8.43 -13.47
C GLN A 297 -63.95 -7.36 -13.21
N ARG A 298 -63.61 -6.08 -13.40
CA ARG A 298 -64.54 -4.96 -13.25
C ARG A 298 -65.66 -5.02 -14.30
N LEU A 299 -65.32 -5.29 -15.56
CA LEU A 299 -66.31 -5.43 -16.63
C LEU A 299 -67.25 -6.61 -16.40
N GLU A 300 -66.72 -7.75 -15.94
CA GLU A 300 -67.52 -8.92 -15.61
C GLU A 300 -68.48 -8.64 -14.44
N ALA A 301 -68.03 -7.94 -13.40
CA ALA A 301 -68.87 -7.53 -12.29
C ALA A 301 -70.03 -6.61 -12.73
N ILE A 302 -69.75 -5.65 -13.63
CA ILE A 302 -70.78 -4.79 -14.23
C ILE A 302 -71.79 -5.64 -15.00
N ARG A 303 -71.30 -6.57 -15.84
CA ARG A 303 -72.17 -7.46 -16.64
C ARG A 303 -73.10 -8.29 -15.75
N ILE A 304 -72.57 -8.90 -14.70
CA ILE A 304 -73.36 -9.69 -13.72
C ILE A 304 -74.41 -8.80 -13.04
N GLN A 305 -74.03 -7.58 -12.64
CA GLN A 305 -74.94 -6.64 -11.99
C GLN A 305 -76.07 -6.20 -12.94
N GLU A 306 -75.77 -5.96 -14.21
CA GLU A 306 -76.76 -5.61 -15.23
C GLU A 306 -77.73 -6.76 -15.52
N GLU A 307 -77.24 -8.01 -15.57
CA GLU A 307 -78.07 -9.21 -15.70
C GLU A 307 -78.99 -9.40 -14.49
N GLN A 308 -78.47 -9.26 -13.27
CA GLN A 308 -79.28 -9.32 -12.04
C GLN A 308 -80.36 -8.25 -12.03
N ARG A 309 -80.04 -7.01 -12.40
CA ARG A 309 -81.00 -5.91 -12.47
C ARG A 309 -82.10 -6.18 -13.48
N ARG A 310 -81.76 -6.72 -14.66
CA ARG A 310 -82.76 -7.12 -15.68
C ARG A 310 -83.67 -8.24 -15.17
N ALA A 311 -83.08 -9.29 -14.58
CA ALA A 311 -83.84 -10.40 -14.01
C ALA A 311 -84.79 -9.94 -12.89
N GLU A 312 -84.35 -9.01 -12.03
CA GLU A 312 -85.19 -8.44 -10.98
C GLU A 312 -86.34 -7.59 -11.53
N GLN A 313 -86.07 -6.75 -12.54
CA GLN A 313 -87.11 -5.97 -13.22
C GLN A 313 -88.17 -6.88 -13.87
N GLU A 314 -87.73 -7.96 -14.52
CA GLU A 314 -88.62 -8.95 -15.12
C GLU A 314 -89.46 -9.67 -14.06
N ARG A 315 -88.86 -10.07 -12.94
CA ARG A 315 -89.57 -10.68 -11.80
C ARG A 315 -90.64 -9.74 -11.24
N LEU A 316 -90.30 -8.47 -11.01
CA LEU A 316 -91.26 -7.46 -10.53
C LEU A 316 -92.37 -7.21 -11.54
N HIS A 317 -92.07 -7.21 -12.84
CA HIS A 317 -93.06 -7.08 -13.89
C HIS A 317 -94.04 -8.26 -13.90
N GLN A 318 -93.52 -9.49 -13.82
CA GLN A 318 -94.36 -10.69 -13.72
C GLN A 318 -95.24 -10.68 -12.47
N GLU A 319 -94.72 -10.26 -11.32
CA GLU A 319 -95.49 -10.15 -10.07
C GLU A 319 -96.67 -9.15 -10.21
N LYS A 320 -96.42 -8.00 -10.84
CA LYS A 320 -97.48 -7.02 -11.14
C LYS A 320 -98.56 -7.60 -12.05
N LEU A 321 -98.17 -8.35 -13.09
CA LEU A 321 -99.13 -9.01 -13.98
C LEU A 321 -100.00 -10.01 -13.20
N ARG A 322 -99.41 -10.83 -12.32
CA ARG A 322 -100.16 -11.74 -11.45
C ARG A 322 -101.11 -11.00 -10.52
N GLN A 323 -100.68 -9.90 -9.91
CA GLN A 323 -101.56 -9.11 -9.04
C GLN A 323 -102.75 -8.55 -9.80
N ILE A 324 -102.54 -8.03 -11.02
CA ILE A 324 -103.62 -7.57 -11.89
C ILE A 324 -104.60 -8.72 -12.23
N GLU A 325 -104.09 -9.92 -12.50
CA GLU A 325 -104.94 -11.09 -12.73
C GLU A 325 -105.77 -11.46 -11.50
N ILE A 326 -105.17 -11.47 -10.31
CA ILE A 326 -105.86 -11.72 -9.04
C ILE A 326 -106.92 -10.64 -8.78
N ASP A 327 -106.57 -9.36 -8.94
CA ASP A 327 -107.48 -8.24 -8.73
C ASP A 327 -108.66 -8.30 -9.70
N ARG A 328 -108.39 -8.65 -10.97
CA ARG A 328 -109.42 -8.87 -11.98
C ARG A 328 -110.35 -10.03 -11.62
N ALA A 329 -109.80 -11.15 -11.13
CA ALA A 329 -110.59 -12.29 -10.67
C ALA A 329 -111.46 -11.93 -9.46
N ASN A 330 -110.90 -11.20 -8.49
CA ASN A 330 -111.62 -10.71 -7.31
C ASN A 330 -112.73 -9.74 -7.68
N PHE A 331 -112.47 -8.80 -8.60
CA PHE A 331 -113.47 -7.87 -9.10
C PHE A 331 -114.63 -8.60 -9.80
N LEU A 332 -114.32 -9.60 -10.64
CA LEU A 332 -115.33 -10.45 -11.27
C LEU A 332 -116.15 -11.23 -10.23
N ALA A 333 -115.50 -11.80 -9.21
CA ALA A 333 -116.19 -12.49 -8.12
C ALA A 333 -117.08 -11.55 -7.30
N GLN A 334 -116.65 -10.31 -7.07
CA GLN A 334 -117.44 -9.29 -6.37
C GLN A 334 -118.64 -8.83 -7.20
N GLN A 335 -118.48 -8.64 -8.51
CA GLN A 335 -119.57 -8.40 -9.44
C GLN A 335 -120.59 -9.55 -9.42
N GLN A 336 -120.12 -10.80 -9.42
CA GLN A 336 -120.99 -11.97 -9.27
C GLN A 336 -121.75 -11.95 -7.93
N ARG A 337 -121.09 -11.71 -6.80
CA ARG A 337 -121.75 -11.59 -5.48
C ARG A 337 -122.79 -10.48 -5.44
N ILE A 338 -122.50 -9.30 -5.99
CA ILE A 338 -123.47 -8.18 -6.04
C ILE A 338 -124.67 -8.56 -6.91
N ARG A 339 -124.43 -9.26 -8.03
CA ARG A 339 -125.48 -9.73 -8.93
C ARG A 339 -126.36 -10.80 -8.25
N GLU A 340 -125.75 -11.73 -7.52
CA GLU A 340 -126.45 -12.73 -6.70
C GLU A 340 -127.26 -12.08 -5.57
N GLN A 341 -126.68 -11.13 -4.83
CA GLN A 341 -127.39 -10.37 -3.80
C GLN A 341 -128.57 -9.58 -4.36
N ARG A 342 -128.44 -8.98 -5.55
CA ARG A 342 -129.56 -8.33 -6.25
C ARG A 342 -130.64 -9.32 -6.68
N ILE A 343 -130.26 -10.49 -7.18
CA ILE A 343 -131.22 -11.57 -7.49
C ILE A 343 -131.95 -12.05 -6.22
N GLN A 344 -131.23 -12.15 -5.10
CA GLN A 344 -131.79 -12.56 -3.81
C GLN A 344 -132.70 -11.49 -3.19
N ALA A 345 -132.36 -10.20 -3.34
CA ALA A 345 -133.20 -9.07 -2.98
C ALA A 345 -134.48 -8.99 -3.84
N CYS A 346 -134.38 -9.25 -5.16
CA CYS A 346 -135.55 -9.37 -6.02
C CYS A 346 -136.45 -10.55 -5.65
N ARG A 347 -135.87 -11.67 -5.17
CA ARG A 347 -136.64 -12.81 -4.64
C ARG A 347 -137.34 -12.48 -3.31
N SER A 348 -136.77 -11.63 -2.44
CA SER A 348 -137.40 -11.20 -1.18
C SER A 348 -138.43 -10.07 -1.34
N CYS A 349 -138.37 -9.28 -2.41
CA CYS A 349 -139.40 -8.28 -2.75
C CYS A 349 -140.60 -8.88 -3.51
N TRP A 350 -140.55 -10.17 -3.85
CA TRP A 350 -141.66 -10.90 -4.45
C TRP A 350 -142.51 -11.52 -3.33
N VAL A 351 -143.43 -10.72 -2.78
CA VAL A 351 -144.59 -11.25 -2.02
C VAL A 351 -145.78 -11.23 -2.98
N PRO A 352 -146.32 -12.40 -3.41
CA PRO A 352 -147.51 -12.44 -4.24
C PRO A 352 -148.73 -12.04 -3.41
N HIS A 353 -149.52 -11.11 -3.94
CA HIS A 353 -150.92 -10.93 -3.55
C HIS A 353 -151.68 -12.21 -3.91
N ASP A 354 -152.34 -12.82 -2.93
CA ASP A 354 -153.46 -13.71 -3.22
C ASP A 354 -154.79 -12.91 -3.21
N PRO A 355 -155.76 -13.36 -4.01
CA PRO A 355 -156.85 -12.55 -4.60
C PRO A 355 -157.97 -12.13 -3.65
#